data_AF-A0A8H7RI90-F1
#
_entry.id   AF-A0A8H7RI90-F1
#
_cell.length_a   1.000
_cell.length_b   1.000
_cell.length_c   1.000
_cell.angle_alpha   90.00
_cell.angle_beta   90.00
_cell.angle_gamma   90.00
#
_symmetry.space_group_name_H-M   'P 1'
#
loop_
_entity.id
_entity.type
_entity.pdbx_description
1 polymer ?
#
loop_
_entity_poly.entity_id
_entity_poly.type
_entity_poly.pdbx_seq_one_letter_code
_entity_poly.pdbx_strand_id
1 'polypeptide(L)'
;MRNTKILAGSSHPELAALVSKRLGTPLSDCTLQKFSNKETNVEIRVSVRNEDVFIIQSGSNNMNDNIIELCIMIQAARIGSGKRITAVLPYFPYCKQSKRKGRTSITAKLVANMLAVAGVDHIITMDLHASQMQGFFQRPVDNLYAEPVIARWITQTVPNWQNGVIVSKNAGGAKRVTSLADALRLDFALIHKDRSRMGPQGQNRPYSGMPKSGEGESSVRVFEEEEVVNDDVEDLTASISSLNEAGVNGDVLNAAVTVVADKDGESTITLVGDVKGKVAFLTDDIIDSVGTFLDAADHLVKKCEADKVYIIATHGVLSGDAIKKIEACDSVYKLVVTNTFPIPKEKMDQSSKLIVIDISNTLAEAIRRTHNGESVSYLFNHAE
;
A
#
# COMPACT_ATOMS: atom_id res chain seq x y z
N MET A 1 -7.62 13.02 26.72
CA MET A 1 -6.67 12.07 27.34
C MET A 1 -5.71 12.85 28.24
N ARG A 2 -5.29 12.35 29.41
CA ARG A 2 -4.36 13.08 30.29
C ARG A 2 -2.92 12.68 29.96
N ASN A 3 -1.97 13.61 30.11
CA ASN A 3 -0.55 13.37 29.86
C ASN A 3 -0.25 12.85 28.43
N THR A 4 -0.91 13.44 27.43
CA THR A 4 -0.71 13.11 26.01
C THR A 4 -0.40 14.38 25.22
N LYS A 5 0.55 14.27 24.28
CA LYS A 5 0.85 15.31 23.29
C LYS A 5 0.68 14.75 21.90
N ILE A 6 -0.09 15.44 21.06
CA ILE A 6 -0.26 15.10 19.64
C ILE A 6 0.49 16.16 18.85
N LEU A 7 1.48 15.72 18.07
CA LEU A 7 2.27 16.56 17.17
C LEU A 7 1.91 16.20 15.73
N ALA A 8 1.89 17.20 14.86
CA ALA A 8 1.67 17.01 13.43
C ALA A 8 2.95 17.37 12.67
N GLY A 9 3.40 16.51 11.78
CA GLY A 9 4.43 16.86 10.80
C GLY A 9 3.85 17.57 9.57
N SER A 10 4.71 17.96 8.63
CA SER A 10 4.33 18.72 7.44
C SER A 10 3.61 17.90 6.37
N SER A 11 3.69 16.56 6.44
CA SER A 11 3.15 15.65 5.42
C SER A 11 1.63 15.68 5.31
N HIS A 12 0.92 15.73 6.44
CA HIS A 12 -0.54 15.54 6.46
C HIS A 12 -1.23 16.28 7.62
N PRO A 13 -1.16 17.62 7.66
CA PRO A 13 -1.72 18.41 8.75
C PRO A 13 -3.25 18.29 8.84
N GLU A 14 -3.93 18.06 7.71
CA GLU A 14 -5.39 17.91 7.67
C GLU A 14 -5.85 16.66 8.43
N LEU A 15 -5.21 15.50 8.18
CA LEU A 15 -5.52 14.28 8.90
C LEU A 15 -5.16 14.39 10.38
N ALA A 16 -4.03 15.02 10.72
CA ALA A 16 -3.65 15.24 12.11
C ALA A 16 -4.69 16.10 12.86
N ALA A 17 -5.25 17.13 12.21
CA ALA A 17 -6.32 17.95 12.76
C ALA A 17 -7.62 17.15 12.97
N LEU A 18 -8.00 16.27 12.03
CA LEU A 18 -9.16 15.40 12.18
C LEU A 18 -9.01 14.42 13.36
N VAL A 19 -7.84 13.78 13.46
CA VAL A 19 -7.51 12.87 14.58
C VAL A 19 -7.54 13.62 15.91
N SER A 20 -6.90 14.79 15.98
CA SER A 20 -6.90 15.67 17.16
C SER A 20 -8.32 16.04 17.60
N LYS A 21 -9.18 16.39 16.64
CA LYS A 21 -10.60 16.73 16.89
C LYS A 21 -11.35 15.55 17.50
N ARG A 22 -11.18 14.34 16.96
CA ARG A 22 -11.83 13.12 17.46
C ARG A 22 -11.36 12.73 18.86
N LEU A 23 -10.08 12.93 19.15
CA LEU A 23 -9.49 12.70 20.47
C LEU A 23 -9.84 13.77 21.52
N GLY A 24 -10.48 14.87 21.11
CA GLY A 24 -10.72 16.03 21.96
C GLY A 24 -9.44 16.62 22.57
N THR A 25 -8.30 16.44 21.89
CA THR A 25 -6.97 16.82 22.38
C THR A 25 -6.30 17.67 21.31
N PRO A 26 -6.03 18.96 21.55
CA PRO A 26 -5.49 19.86 20.53
C PRO A 26 -4.07 19.47 20.10
N LEU A 27 -3.73 19.79 18.85
CA LEU A 27 -2.34 19.68 18.37
C LEU A 27 -1.43 20.58 19.21
N SER A 28 -0.28 20.03 19.58
CA SER A 28 0.76 20.72 20.32
C SER A 28 1.55 21.65 19.40
N ASP A 29 1.93 22.81 19.91
CA ASP A 29 2.65 23.81 19.13
C ASP A 29 4.04 23.29 18.73
N CYS A 30 4.29 23.26 17.43
CA CYS A 30 5.56 22.88 16.83
C CYS A 30 5.84 23.76 15.62
N THR A 31 7.09 24.16 15.45
CA THR A 31 7.55 24.88 14.28
C THR A 31 8.37 23.97 13.39
N LEU A 32 7.90 23.87 12.15
CA LEU A 32 8.52 23.11 11.08
C LEU A 32 9.00 24.12 10.04
N GLN A 33 10.31 24.16 9.81
CA GLN A 33 10.92 25.12 8.89
C GLN A 33 11.90 24.40 7.97
N LYS A 34 12.05 24.95 6.77
CA LYS A 34 13.07 24.53 5.82
C LYS A 34 14.01 25.70 5.54
N PHE A 35 15.29 25.53 5.85
CA PHE A 35 16.31 26.53 5.58
C PHE A 35 16.54 26.69 4.07
N SER A 36 17.17 27.79 3.66
CA SER A 36 17.43 28.09 2.24
C SER A 36 18.27 27.01 1.54
N ASN A 37 19.15 26.34 2.28
CA ASN A 37 19.96 25.18 1.85
C ASN A 37 19.19 23.84 1.85
N LYS A 38 17.87 23.86 2.12
CA LYS A 38 16.97 22.69 2.18
C LYS A 38 17.10 21.82 3.43
N GLU A 39 17.88 22.20 4.43
CA GLU A 39 17.87 21.51 5.72
C GLU A 39 16.55 21.72 6.46
N THR A 40 16.12 20.68 7.18
CA THR A 40 14.88 20.71 7.96
C THR A 40 15.18 21.07 9.40
N ASN A 41 14.43 22.04 9.93
CA ASN A 41 14.49 22.46 11.33
C ASN A 41 13.12 22.21 11.98
N VAL A 42 13.15 21.64 13.19
CA VAL A 42 11.97 21.32 13.99
C VAL A 42 12.19 21.85 15.40
N GLU A 43 11.21 22.61 15.90
CA GLU A 43 11.17 23.09 17.28
C GLU A 43 9.83 22.70 17.92
N ILE A 44 9.86 21.89 18.98
CA ILE A 44 8.67 21.59 19.80
C ILE A 44 8.56 22.67 20.87
N ARG A 45 7.50 23.48 20.82
CA ARG A 45 7.33 24.69 21.65
C ARG A 45 6.60 24.48 22.96
N VAL A 46 6.28 23.24 23.26
CA VAL A 46 5.65 22.82 24.51
C VAL A 46 6.51 21.79 25.23
N SER A 47 6.39 21.72 26.55
CA SER A 47 7.03 20.63 27.29
C SER A 47 6.38 19.29 26.93
N VAL A 48 7.22 18.31 26.62
CA VAL A 48 6.84 16.90 26.40
C VAL A 48 7.36 15.98 27.50
N ARG A 49 7.92 16.53 28.58
CA ARG A 49 8.55 15.76 29.66
C ARG A 49 7.52 14.86 30.34
N ASN A 50 7.82 13.56 30.44
CA ASN A 50 6.96 12.54 31.03
C ASN A 50 5.58 12.39 30.34
N GLU A 51 5.40 12.96 29.16
CA GLU A 51 4.17 12.86 28.36
C GLU A 51 4.25 11.67 27.39
N ASP A 52 3.10 11.13 27.01
CA ASP A 52 2.95 10.19 25.90
C ASP A 52 2.79 10.99 24.59
N VAL A 53 3.79 10.90 23.70
CA VAL A 53 3.90 11.73 22.51
C VAL A 53 3.52 10.92 21.28
N PHE A 54 2.52 11.40 20.54
CA PHE A 54 2.11 10.84 19.26
C PHE A 54 2.47 11.83 18.14
N ILE A 55 3.29 11.40 17.18
CA ILE A 55 3.69 12.21 16.04
C ILE A 55 3.00 11.67 14.80
N ILE A 56 2.07 12.44 14.24
CA ILE A 56 1.35 12.09 13.00
C ILE A 56 2.15 12.63 11.82
N GLN A 57 2.77 11.72 11.06
CA GLN A 57 3.51 12.03 9.84
C GLN A 57 3.39 10.85 8.87
N SER A 58 2.76 11.08 7.73
CA SER A 58 2.64 10.10 6.65
C SER A 58 3.73 10.30 5.59
N GLY A 59 3.88 9.34 4.67
CA GLY A 59 4.55 9.64 3.40
C GLY A 59 3.71 10.61 2.57
N SER A 60 4.36 11.51 1.84
CA SER A 60 3.73 12.46 0.92
C SER A 60 4.52 12.57 -0.39
N ASN A 61 4.22 13.58 -1.21
CA ASN A 61 5.01 13.93 -2.40
C ASN A 61 6.48 14.28 -2.06
N ASN A 62 6.76 14.75 -0.84
CA ASN A 62 8.11 15.06 -0.35
C ASN A 62 8.65 13.95 0.57
N MET A 63 8.61 12.71 0.09
CA MET A 63 8.87 11.49 0.87
C MET A 63 10.12 11.57 1.77
N ASN A 64 11.26 11.98 1.19
CA ASN A 64 12.54 11.99 1.90
C ASN A 64 12.57 13.03 3.00
N ASP A 65 12.05 14.22 2.70
CA ASP A 65 11.97 15.31 3.67
C ASP A 65 11.08 14.92 4.85
N ASN A 66 9.94 14.27 4.60
CA ASN A 66 9.04 13.84 5.67
C ASN A 66 9.66 12.78 6.58
N ILE A 67 10.48 11.88 6.04
CA ILE A 67 11.20 10.88 6.84
C ILE A 67 12.22 11.57 7.75
N ILE A 68 13.01 12.51 7.20
CA ILE A 68 14.01 13.25 7.98
C ILE A 68 13.33 14.13 9.02
N GLU A 69 12.28 14.87 8.65
CA GLU A 69 11.48 15.69 9.57
C GLU A 69 10.92 14.84 10.72
N LEU A 70 10.36 13.66 10.43
CA LEU A 70 9.87 12.74 11.45
C LEU A 70 10.99 12.27 12.39
N CYS A 71 12.16 11.90 11.85
CA CYS A 71 13.30 11.50 12.68
C CYS A 71 13.73 12.64 13.62
N ILE A 72 13.75 13.89 13.12
CA ILE A 72 14.10 15.07 13.94
C ILE A 72 13.02 15.31 15.01
N MET A 73 11.72 15.20 14.68
CA MET A 73 10.62 15.33 15.65
C MET A 73 10.71 14.28 16.76
N ILE A 74 10.97 13.01 16.40
CA ILE A 74 11.14 11.91 17.37
C ILE A 74 12.36 12.20 18.27
N GLN A 75 13.49 12.59 17.68
CA GLN A 75 14.71 12.88 18.42
C GLN A 75 14.52 14.07 19.38
N ALA A 76 13.84 15.13 18.93
CA ALA A 76 13.52 16.30 19.75
C ALA A 76 12.60 15.91 20.93
N ALA A 77 11.58 15.10 20.69
CA ALA A 77 10.70 14.59 21.75
C ALA A 77 11.46 13.70 22.76
N ARG A 78 12.40 12.88 22.27
CA ARG A 78 13.24 12.02 23.11
C ARG A 78 14.17 12.81 24.01
N ILE A 79 14.89 13.79 23.47
CA ILE A 79 15.75 14.69 24.25
C ILE A 79 14.92 15.53 25.22
N GLY A 80 13.70 15.92 24.81
CA GLY A 80 12.70 16.54 25.68
C GLY A 80 12.17 15.66 26.83
N SER A 81 12.68 14.44 26.98
CA SER A 81 12.29 13.48 28.02
C SER A 81 10.82 13.02 27.90
N GLY A 82 10.32 12.88 26.68
CA GLY A 82 9.06 12.18 26.42
C GLY A 82 9.06 10.78 27.03
N LYS A 83 7.99 10.42 27.74
CA LYS A 83 7.86 9.10 28.40
C LYS A 83 7.82 7.99 27.37
N ARG A 84 7.00 8.18 26.34
CA ARG A 84 6.82 7.26 25.22
C ARG A 84 6.61 8.06 23.94
N ILE A 85 7.22 7.62 22.85
CA ILE A 85 7.13 8.28 21.54
C ILE A 85 6.58 7.29 20.52
N THR A 86 5.37 7.57 20.06
CA THR A 86 4.68 6.78 19.05
C THR A 86 4.68 7.54 17.72
N ALA A 87 5.25 6.92 16.68
CA ALA A 87 5.14 7.44 15.32
C ALA A 87 3.87 6.89 14.66
N VAL A 88 3.00 7.77 14.20
CA VAL A 88 1.76 7.43 13.50
C VAL A 88 1.97 7.74 12.01
N LEU A 89 2.18 6.68 11.21
CA LEU A 89 2.45 6.75 9.77
C LEU A 89 1.34 6.03 9.00
N PRO A 90 0.23 6.71 8.66
CA PRO A 90 -0.89 6.09 7.95
C PRO A 90 -0.48 5.45 6.61
N TYR A 91 0.44 6.07 5.87
CA TYR A 91 1.15 5.43 4.76
C TYR A 91 2.65 5.33 5.09
N PHE A 92 3.17 4.10 5.18
CA PHE A 92 4.57 3.87 5.50
C PHE A 92 5.48 4.16 4.29
N PRO A 93 6.44 5.10 4.39
CA PRO A 93 7.36 5.43 3.30
C PRO A 93 8.17 4.24 2.81
N TYR A 94 8.44 4.19 1.50
CA TYR A 94 9.23 3.12 0.86
C TYR A 94 8.65 1.70 0.99
N CYS A 95 7.38 1.53 1.37
CA CYS A 95 6.76 0.21 1.56
C CYS A 95 6.83 -0.72 0.33
N LYS A 96 6.76 -0.17 -0.89
CA LYS A 96 6.94 -0.92 -2.16
C LYS A 96 8.36 -1.51 -2.34
N GLN A 97 9.34 -1.05 -1.56
CA GLN A 97 10.72 -1.54 -1.53
C GLN A 97 10.97 -2.43 -0.29
N SER A 98 10.04 -3.35 -0.02
CA SER A 98 10.07 -4.30 1.09
C SER A 98 10.74 -5.63 0.77
N LYS A 99 10.98 -5.94 -0.51
CA LYS A 99 11.69 -7.15 -0.96
C LYS A 99 12.88 -6.76 -1.82
N ARG A 100 13.96 -7.54 -1.73
CA ARG A 100 15.15 -7.36 -2.57
C ARG A 100 14.83 -7.83 -4.00
N LYS A 101 15.16 -7.00 -5.00
CA LYS A 101 15.08 -7.36 -6.42
C LYS A 101 16.46 -7.22 -7.04
N GLY A 102 17.12 -8.33 -7.36
CA GLY A 102 18.52 -8.31 -7.82
C GLY A 102 19.48 -7.75 -6.76
N ARG A 103 20.38 -6.83 -7.13
CA ARG A 103 21.37 -6.19 -6.24
C ARG A 103 20.87 -4.84 -5.69
N THR A 104 19.67 -4.82 -5.10
CA THR A 104 19.03 -3.61 -4.54
C THR A 104 18.89 -3.67 -3.01
N SER A 105 18.61 -2.52 -2.38
CA SER A 105 18.36 -2.39 -0.94
C SER A 105 16.92 -2.73 -0.56
N ILE A 106 16.72 -3.22 0.67
CA ILE A 106 15.39 -3.26 1.31
C ILE A 106 15.19 -1.92 2.04
N THR A 107 14.80 -0.90 1.29
CA THR A 107 14.74 0.49 1.79
C THR A 107 13.69 0.66 2.89
N ALA A 108 12.59 -0.09 2.86
CA ALA A 108 11.61 -0.10 3.95
C ALA A 108 12.25 -0.51 5.30
N LYS A 109 13.16 -1.49 5.30
CA LYS A 109 13.91 -1.92 6.49
C LYS A 109 14.89 -0.84 6.95
N LEU A 110 15.53 -0.13 6.01
CA LEU A 110 16.38 1.01 6.34
C LEU A 110 15.59 2.11 7.05
N VAL A 111 14.41 2.48 6.54
CA VAL A 111 13.52 3.47 7.17
C VAL A 111 13.10 3.02 8.58
N ALA A 112 12.70 1.76 8.75
CA ALA A 112 12.36 1.21 10.07
C ALA A 112 13.53 1.31 11.06
N ASN A 113 14.76 1.04 10.61
CA ASN A 113 15.96 1.18 11.44
C ASN A 113 16.24 2.65 11.79
N MET A 114 16.04 3.60 10.86
CA MET A 114 16.20 5.03 11.14
C MET A 114 15.25 5.50 12.25
N LEU A 115 13.98 5.09 12.20
CA LEU A 115 13.00 5.42 13.24
C LEU A 115 13.39 4.84 14.61
N ALA A 116 13.90 3.59 14.62
CA ALA A 116 14.39 2.96 15.84
C ALA A 116 15.57 3.72 16.46
N VAL A 117 16.53 4.16 15.62
CA VAL A 117 17.71 4.93 16.06
C VAL A 117 17.33 6.34 16.51
N ALA A 118 16.38 7.00 15.83
CA ALA A 118 15.83 8.30 16.25
C ALA A 118 15.15 8.24 17.64
N GLY A 119 14.79 7.04 18.09
CA GLY A 119 14.26 6.80 19.42
C GLY A 119 12.75 6.66 19.47
N VAL A 120 12.12 6.09 18.44
CA VAL A 120 10.70 5.69 18.53
C VAL A 120 10.54 4.50 19.49
N ASP A 121 9.44 4.49 20.25
CA ASP A 121 9.06 3.35 21.11
C ASP A 121 8.01 2.46 20.47
N HIS A 122 7.14 3.04 19.65
CA HIS A 122 5.97 2.37 19.09
C HIS A 122 5.60 2.95 17.72
N ILE A 123 5.07 2.13 16.82
CA ILE A 123 4.63 2.56 15.49
C ILE A 123 3.17 2.18 15.30
N ILE A 124 2.36 3.14 14.84
CA ILE A 124 1.00 2.87 14.34
C ILE A 124 1.03 3.15 12.83
N THR A 125 0.60 2.21 12.02
CA THR A 125 0.53 2.33 10.57
C THR A 125 -0.74 1.67 10.04
N MET A 126 -1.02 1.77 8.74
CA MET A 126 -2.19 1.17 8.11
C MET A 126 -1.79 0.46 6.83
N ASP A 127 -2.31 -0.75 6.62
CA ASP A 127 -2.14 -1.59 5.42
C ASP A 127 -0.71 -1.60 4.84
N LEU A 128 0.26 -2.05 5.63
CA LEU A 128 1.62 -2.31 5.12
C LEU A 128 1.58 -3.16 3.85
N HIS A 129 2.32 -2.72 2.81
CA HIS A 129 2.37 -3.35 1.49
C HIS A 129 2.60 -4.88 1.53
N ALA A 130 3.42 -5.33 2.49
CA ALA A 130 3.59 -6.74 2.79
C ALA A 130 3.52 -6.93 4.31
N SER A 131 2.73 -7.90 4.78
CA SER A 131 2.54 -8.14 6.22
C SER A 131 3.85 -8.50 6.94
N GLN A 132 4.80 -9.12 6.25
CA GLN A 132 6.13 -9.46 6.76
C GLN A 132 6.95 -8.22 7.14
N MET A 133 6.58 -7.03 6.64
CA MET A 133 7.24 -5.77 7.01
C MET A 133 7.14 -5.48 8.50
N GLN A 134 6.18 -6.04 9.24
CA GLN A 134 6.15 -5.92 10.70
C GLN A 134 7.45 -6.43 11.35
N GLY A 135 8.07 -7.47 10.78
CA GLY A 135 9.38 -7.97 11.21
C GLY A 135 10.56 -7.03 10.91
N PHE A 136 10.34 -5.91 10.21
CA PHE A 136 11.38 -4.91 10.00
C PHE A 136 11.61 -4.05 11.24
N PHE A 137 10.60 -3.88 12.07
CA PHE A 137 10.65 -2.99 13.21
C PHE A 137 11.21 -3.73 14.43
N GLN A 138 12.11 -3.06 15.14
CA GLN A 138 12.65 -3.53 16.43
C GLN A 138 11.74 -3.14 17.60
N ARG A 139 10.72 -2.32 17.31
CA ARG A 139 9.73 -1.78 18.24
C ARG A 139 8.36 -2.35 17.89
N PRO A 140 7.41 -2.41 18.84
CA PRO A 140 6.08 -2.91 18.54
C PRO A 140 5.41 -2.04 17.46
N VAL A 141 4.60 -2.69 16.63
CA VAL A 141 3.90 -2.07 15.51
C VAL A 141 2.46 -2.51 15.51
N ASP A 142 1.56 -1.54 15.55
CA ASP A 142 0.16 -1.75 15.23
C ASP A 142 -0.07 -1.44 13.74
N ASN A 143 -0.14 -2.50 12.94
CA ASN A 143 -0.57 -2.41 11.55
C ASN A 143 -2.10 -2.51 11.47
N LEU A 144 -2.76 -1.35 11.40
CA LEU A 144 -4.20 -1.24 11.24
C LEU A 144 -4.62 -1.65 9.82
N TYR A 145 -5.90 -1.96 9.64
CA TYR A 145 -6.47 -2.35 8.35
C TYR A 145 -7.58 -1.39 7.95
N ALA A 146 -7.59 -0.94 6.69
CA ALA A 146 -8.72 -0.17 6.16
C ALA A 146 -9.88 -1.08 5.72
N GLU A 147 -9.67 -2.40 5.63
CA GLU A 147 -10.65 -3.39 5.19
C GLU A 147 -12.03 -3.23 5.87
N PRO A 148 -12.15 -3.10 7.21
CA PRO A 148 -13.47 -2.91 7.84
C PRO A 148 -14.16 -1.62 7.42
N VAL A 149 -13.39 -0.55 7.19
CA VAL A 149 -13.92 0.76 6.77
C VAL A 149 -14.35 0.71 5.31
N ILE A 150 -13.58 0.05 4.46
CA ILE A 150 -13.90 -0.19 3.04
C ILE A 150 -15.15 -1.07 2.92
N ALA A 151 -15.22 -2.18 3.67
CA ALA A 151 -16.39 -3.06 3.69
C ALA A 151 -17.65 -2.30 4.12
N ARG A 152 -17.56 -1.49 5.18
CA ARG A 152 -18.65 -0.60 5.60
C ARG A 152 -19.06 0.36 4.48
N TRP A 153 -18.09 1.00 3.83
CA TRP A 153 -18.37 1.93 2.74
C TRP A 153 -19.10 1.26 1.57
N ILE A 154 -18.66 0.06 1.15
CA ILE A 154 -19.31 -0.75 0.10
C ILE A 154 -20.76 -1.03 0.51
N THR A 155 -20.96 -1.58 1.70
CA THR A 155 -22.30 -2.01 2.15
C THR A 155 -23.29 -0.86 2.35
N GLN A 156 -22.81 0.35 2.70
CA GLN A 156 -23.66 1.51 2.96
C GLN A 156 -23.87 2.42 1.74
N THR A 157 -22.93 2.43 0.80
CA THR A 157 -22.89 3.45 -0.27
C THR A 157 -23.15 2.85 -1.65
N VAL A 158 -22.72 1.62 -1.91
CA VAL A 158 -22.80 1.02 -3.24
C VAL A 158 -24.16 0.34 -3.43
N PRO A 159 -24.98 0.79 -4.41
CA PRO A 159 -26.24 0.11 -4.70
C PRO A 159 -26.00 -1.30 -5.22
N ASN A 160 -26.83 -2.25 -4.79
CA ASN A 160 -26.77 -3.66 -5.22
C ASN A 160 -25.38 -4.31 -5.04
N TRP A 161 -24.63 -3.91 -4.00
CA TRP A 161 -23.30 -4.44 -3.73
C TRP A 161 -23.28 -5.96 -3.53
N GLN A 162 -24.41 -6.56 -3.14
CA GLN A 162 -24.58 -8.02 -3.00
C GLN A 162 -24.44 -8.76 -4.32
N ASN A 163 -24.73 -8.11 -5.46
CA ASN A 163 -24.44 -8.63 -6.79
C ASN A 163 -23.05 -8.16 -7.27
N GLY A 164 -22.07 -8.25 -6.37
CA GLY A 164 -20.71 -7.78 -6.57
C GLY A 164 -19.69 -8.91 -6.57
N VAL A 165 -18.49 -8.60 -7.04
CA VAL A 165 -17.34 -9.51 -7.03
C VAL A 165 -16.08 -8.73 -6.66
N ILE A 166 -15.30 -9.25 -5.72
CA ILE A 166 -14.02 -8.62 -5.34
C ILE A 166 -12.93 -9.09 -6.29
N VAL A 167 -12.29 -8.18 -7.00
CA VAL A 167 -11.30 -8.51 -8.02
C VAL A 167 -9.91 -8.07 -7.58
N SER A 168 -8.93 -8.98 -7.67
CA SER A 168 -7.52 -8.61 -7.52
C SER A 168 -6.93 -8.19 -8.84
N LYS A 169 -6.11 -7.12 -8.81
CA LYS A 169 -5.34 -6.66 -9.97
C LYS A 169 -4.19 -7.61 -10.37
N ASN A 170 -3.69 -8.40 -9.43
CA ASN A 170 -2.57 -9.33 -9.64
C ASN A 170 -2.61 -10.49 -8.62
N ALA A 171 -1.78 -11.51 -8.82
CA ALA A 171 -1.68 -12.65 -7.90
C ALA A 171 -1.28 -12.25 -6.47
N GLY A 172 -0.39 -11.25 -6.32
CA GLY A 172 0.08 -10.78 -5.01
C GLY A 172 -1.02 -10.21 -4.10
N GLY A 173 -2.14 -9.74 -4.69
CA GLY A 173 -3.30 -9.25 -3.96
C GLY A 173 -4.30 -10.32 -3.52
N ALA A 174 -4.08 -11.61 -3.86
CA ALA A 174 -5.06 -12.67 -3.64
C ALA A 174 -5.56 -12.79 -2.19
N LYS A 175 -4.66 -12.69 -1.19
CA LYS A 175 -5.03 -12.75 0.23
C LYS A 175 -5.90 -11.58 0.68
N ARG A 176 -5.72 -10.41 0.09
CA ARG A 176 -6.48 -9.20 0.42
C ARG A 176 -7.90 -9.30 -0.13
N VAL A 177 -8.03 -9.74 -1.38
CA VAL A 177 -9.35 -9.83 -2.03
C VAL A 177 -10.19 -10.94 -1.44
N THR A 178 -9.58 -12.05 -1.06
CA THR A 178 -10.27 -13.17 -0.39
C THR A 178 -10.76 -12.76 0.99
N SER A 179 -9.93 -12.10 1.81
CA SER A 179 -10.36 -11.57 3.12
C SER A 179 -11.58 -10.65 3.01
N LEU A 180 -11.52 -9.67 2.10
CA LEU A 180 -12.64 -8.75 1.89
C LEU A 180 -13.88 -9.44 1.31
N ALA A 181 -13.70 -10.42 0.41
CA ALA A 181 -14.79 -11.21 -0.16
C ALA A 181 -15.50 -12.04 0.92
N ASP A 182 -14.74 -12.70 1.80
CA ASP A 182 -15.27 -13.46 2.94
C ASP A 182 -16.04 -12.55 3.91
N ALA A 183 -15.49 -11.37 4.22
CA ALA A 183 -16.13 -10.38 5.09
C ALA A 183 -17.47 -9.88 4.53
N LEU A 184 -17.57 -9.75 3.20
CA LEU A 184 -18.78 -9.30 2.51
C LEU A 184 -19.69 -10.45 2.05
N ARG A 185 -19.24 -11.70 2.15
CA ARG A 185 -19.90 -12.89 1.58
C ARG A 185 -20.15 -12.75 0.07
N LEU A 186 -19.13 -12.29 -0.65
CA LEU A 186 -19.15 -12.15 -2.11
C LEU A 186 -18.17 -13.14 -2.76
N ASP A 187 -18.34 -13.36 -4.06
CA ASP A 187 -17.34 -14.06 -4.86
C ASP A 187 -16.09 -13.18 -5.03
N PHE A 188 -14.96 -13.82 -5.37
CA PHE A 188 -13.75 -13.11 -5.79
C PHE A 188 -13.26 -13.58 -7.17
N ALA A 189 -12.49 -12.71 -7.82
CA ALA A 189 -11.81 -13.02 -9.07
C ALA A 189 -10.36 -12.48 -9.05
N LEU A 190 -9.49 -13.07 -9.86
CA LEU A 190 -8.08 -12.71 -9.93
C LEU A 190 -7.70 -12.38 -11.37
N ILE A 191 -7.03 -11.25 -11.57
CA ILE A 191 -6.42 -10.90 -12.84
C ILE A 191 -4.94 -11.28 -12.79
N HIS A 192 -4.46 -11.92 -13.86
CA HIS A 192 -3.05 -12.18 -14.11
C HIS A 192 -2.64 -11.53 -15.43
N LYS A 193 -1.51 -10.84 -15.45
CA LYS A 193 -0.99 -10.19 -16.66
C LYS A 193 0.34 -10.82 -17.04
N ASP A 194 0.34 -11.63 -18.08
CA ASP A 194 1.55 -12.16 -18.68
C ASP A 194 2.26 -11.05 -19.47
N ARG A 195 3.51 -10.78 -19.10
CA ARG A 195 4.37 -9.90 -19.87
C ARG A 195 5.01 -10.72 -20.98
N SER A 196 4.79 -10.34 -22.25
CA SER A 196 5.51 -10.96 -23.35
C SER A 196 7.01 -10.77 -23.13
N ARG A 197 7.78 -11.86 -23.09
CA ARG A 197 9.25 -11.83 -23.15
C ARG A 197 9.69 -11.42 -24.55
N MET A 198 9.52 -10.16 -24.93
CA MET A 198 10.18 -9.56 -26.08
C MET A 198 11.27 -8.61 -25.60
N GLY A 199 12.23 -9.14 -24.84
CA GLY A 199 13.59 -8.59 -24.89
C GLY A 199 14.20 -8.96 -26.25
N PRO A 200 15.16 -8.18 -26.79
CA PRO A 200 15.84 -8.59 -28.01
C PRO A 200 16.44 -9.97 -27.76
N GLN A 201 15.91 -11.00 -28.44
CA GLN A 201 16.64 -12.25 -28.62
C GLN A 201 18.02 -11.82 -29.10
N GLY A 202 19.04 -12.11 -28.28
CA GLY A 202 20.41 -11.78 -28.62
C GLY A 202 20.67 -12.35 -30.01
N GLN A 203 20.74 -11.47 -31.01
CA GLN A 203 21.36 -11.82 -32.27
C GLN A 203 22.76 -12.24 -31.88
N ASN A 204 23.05 -13.53 -32.02
CA ASN A 204 24.40 -14.04 -32.09
C ASN A 204 25.14 -13.21 -33.12
N ARG A 205 25.85 -12.17 -32.67
CA ARG A 205 26.82 -11.47 -33.49
C ARG A 205 27.99 -12.44 -33.61
N PRO A 206 28.30 -12.96 -34.81
CA PRO A 206 29.57 -13.66 -34.99
C PRO A 206 30.65 -12.63 -34.68
N TYR A 207 31.46 -12.89 -33.66
CA TYR A 207 32.60 -12.06 -33.30
C TYR A 207 33.46 -11.86 -34.54
N SER A 208 33.48 -10.63 -35.06
CA SER A 208 34.38 -10.22 -36.13
C SER A 208 35.78 -10.01 -35.56
N GLY A 209 36.70 -10.90 -35.97
CA GLY A 209 38.16 -10.75 -36.05
C GLY A 209 38.88 -9.80 -35.08
N MET A 210 39.70 -10.39 -34.21
CA MET A 210 40.99 -9.80 -33.81
C MET A 210 42.12 -10.81 -34.06
N PRO A 211 43.32 -10.33 -34.44
CA PRO A 211 44.41 -11.17 -34.92
C PRO A 211 45.09 -11.93 -33.79
N LYS A 212 45.52 -13.16 -34.08
CA LYS A 212 46.30 -14.01 -33.17
C LYS A 212 47.71 -13.45 -32.95
N SER A 213 48.10 -13.28 -31.69
CA SER A 213 49.50 -13.34 -31.27
C SER A 213 49.62 -13.59 -29.77
N GLY A 214 50.44 -14.57 -29.39
CA GLY A 214 51.11 -14.62 -28.08
C GLY A 214 50.52 -15.58 -27.05
N GLU A 215 51.33 -16.56 -26.68
CA GLU A 215 51.14 -17.60 -25.68
C GLU A 215 50.86 -17.06 -24.27
N GLY A 216 50.07 -17.80 -23.48
CA GLY A 216 49.87 -17.54 -22.05
C GLY A 216 48.66 -18.29 -21.50
N GLU A 217 48.93 -19.34 -20.73
CA GLU A 217 47.97 -20.24 -20.09
C GLU A 217 46.88 -19.50 -19.29
N SER A 218 45.62 -19.87 -19.48
CA SER A 218 44.55 -19.60 -18.51
C SER A 218 43.59 -20.78 -18.44
N SER A 219 43.43 -21.29 -17.24
CA SER A 219 42.49 -22.34 -16.85
C SER A 219 41.06 -21.90 -17.11
N VAL A 220 40.37 -22.55 -18.06
CA VAL A 220 38.93 -22.40 -18.27
C VAL A 220 38.20 -23.18 -17.18
N ARG A 221 37.55 -22.48 -16.24
CA ARG A 221 36.44 -23.05 -15.46
C ARG A 221 35.17 -22.92 -16.29
N VAL A 222 34.58 -24.05 -16.65
CA VAL A 222 33.22 -24.11 -17.19
C VAL A 222 32.27 -23.71 -16.08
N PHE A 223 31.50 -22.65 -16.27
CA PHE A 223 30.34 -22.35 -15.44
C PHE A 223 29.12 -22.86 -16.21
N GLU A 224 28.37 -23.77 -15.60
CA GLU A 224 27.03 -24.15 -16.05
C GLU A 224 26.09 -22.94 -15.89
N GLU A 225 25.36 -22.59 -16.95
CA GLU A 225 24.29 -21.61 -16.88
C GLU A 225 23.09 -22.24 -16.15
N GLU A 226 22.79 -21.76 -14.94
CA GLU A 226 21.54 -22.10 -14.25
C GLU A 226 20.36 -21.45 -15.00
N GLU A 227 19.37 -22.28 -15.37
CA GLU A 227 18.10 -21.82 -15.92
C GLU A 227 17.37 -20.93 -14.91
N VAL A 228 16.96 -19.75 -15.35
CA VAL A 228 16.12 -18.84 -14.58
C VAL A 228 14.69 -19.40 -14.55
N VAL A 229 14.37 -20.12 -13.47
CA VAL A 229 13.03 -20.60 -13.16
C VAL A 229 12.09 -19.41 -12.92
N ASN A 230 10.87 -19.51 -13.44
CA ASN A 230 9.87 -18.44 -13.49
C ASN A 230 9.10 -18.39 -12.14
N ASP A 231 9.57 -17.59 -11.17
CA ASP A 231 8.97 -17.42 -9.84
C ASP A 231 7.45 -17.10 -9.88
N ASP A 232 6.96 -16.42 -10.92
CA ASP A 232 5.58 -15.89 -10.97
C ASP A 232 4.48 -16.96 -11.17
N VAL A 233 4.80 -18.11 -11.79
CA VAL A 233 3.82 -19.21 -12.03
C VAL A 233 3.75 -20.15 -10.83
N GLU A 234 4.89 -20.38 -10.18
CA GLU A 234 4.94 -21.04 -8.88
C GLU A 234 4.21 -20.22 -7.82
N ASP A 235 4.30 -18.88 -7.83
CA ASP A 235 3.59 -18.04 -6.85
C ASP A 235 2.05 -18.12 -6.98
N LEU A 236 1.52 -18.25 -8.20
CA LEU A 236 0.06 -18.39 -8.42
C LEU A 236 -0.43 -19.77 -7.98
N THR A 237 0.29 -20.84 -8.34
CA THR A 237 -0.07 -22.21 -7.95
C THR A 237 0.15 -22.47 -6.46
N ALA A 238 1.20 -21.88 -5.87
CA ALA A 238 1.45 -21.85 -4.43
C ALA A 238 0.39 -21.05 -3.69
N SER A 239 -0.07 -19.92 -4.24
CA SER A 239 -1.15 -19.12 -3.65
C SER A 239 -2.50 -19.86 -3.70
N ILE A 240 -2.82 -20.54 -4.80
CA ILE A 240 -4.05 -21.34 -4.93
C ILE A 240 -4.02 -22.58 -4.03
N SER A 241 -2.88 -23.26 -3.92
CA SER A 241 -2.73 -24.44 -3.05
C SER A 241 -2.76 -24.07 -1.57
N SER A 242 -2.12 -22.97 -1.16
CA SER A 242 -2.17 -22.48 0.23
C SER A 242 -3.55 -21.95 0.64
N LEU A 243 -4.42 -21.55 -0.30
CA LEU A 243 -5.83 -21.27 -0.03
C LEU A 243 -6.64 -22.54 0.32
N ASN A 244 -6.29 -23.70 -0.24
CA ASN A 244 -6.94 -24.98 0.10
C ASN A 244 -6.48 -25.56 1.45
N GLU A 245 -5.25 -25.26 1.88
CA GLU A 245 -4.69 -25.78 3.15
C GLU A 245 -5.08 -24.95 4.39
N ALA A 246 -5.57 -23.72 4.21
CA ALA A 246 -5.90 -22.80 5.31
C ALA A 246 -7.24 -23.07 6.02
N GLY A 247 -7.93 -24.18 5.74
CA GLY A 247 -9.06 -24.64 6.55
C GLY A 247 -10.28 -23.72 6.54
N VAL A 248 -10.74 -23.33 5.34
CA VAL A 248 -12.04 -22.67 5.16
C VAL A 248 -13.14 -23.73 5.26
N ASN A 249 -14.13 -23.49 6.11
CA ASN A 249 -15.28 -24.39 6.34
C ASN A 249 -15.97 -24.78 5.03
N GLY A 250 -16.46 -26.03 5.01
CA GLY A 250 -16.84 -26.82 3.84
C GLY A 250 -18.04 -26.40 2.99
N ASP A 251 -18.30 -25.10 2.79
CA ASP A 251 -19.39 -24.59 1.93
C ASP A 251 -18.90 -23.62 0.83
N VAL A 252 -17.68 -23.80 0.31
CA VAL A 252 -17.24 -23.06 -0.89
C VAL A 252 -17.70 -23.81 -2.15
N LEU A 253 -18.96 -23.62 -2.51
CA LEU A 253 -19.55 -24.10 -3.76
C LEU A 253 -18.85 -23.43 -4.96
N ASN A 254 -18.15 -24.24 -5.76
CA ASN A 254 -17.86 -24.05 -7.19
C ASN A 254 -17.61 -22.61 -7.65
N ALA A 255 -16.39 -22.10 -7.48
CA ALA A 255 -15.92 -21.00 -8.31
C ALA A 255 -15.90 -21.47 -9.78
N ALA A 256 -16.88 -21.05 -10.57
CA ALA A 256 -16.84 -21.25 -12.01
C ALA A 256 -15.61 -20.51 -12.55
N VAL A 257 -14.59 -21.26 -12.97
CA VAL A 257 -13.36 -20.70 -13.53
C VAL A 257 -13.64 -20.34 -14.99
N THR A 258 -14.10 -19.10 -15.21
CA THR A 258 -14.13 -18.51 -16.55
C THR A 258 -12.77 -17.91 -16.82
N VAL A 259 -12.02 -18.49 -17.76
CA VAL A 259 -10.74 -17.95 -18.21
C VAL A 259 -10.98 -17.10 -19.45
N VAL A 260 -10.87 -15.78 -19.31
CA VAL A 260 -10.90 -14.84 -20.44
C VAL A 260 -9.49 -14.32 -20.64
N ALA A 261 -8.90 -14.60 -21.80
CA ALA A 261 -7.55 -14.16 -22.17
C ALA A 261 -7.61 -13.20 -23.36
N ASP A 262 -7.03 -12.01 -23.21
CA ASP A 262 -6.96 -11.01 -24.28
C ASP A 262 -5.51 -10.69 -24.66
N LYS A 263 -5.23 -10.53 -25.96
CA LYS A 263 -3.89 -10.24 -26.50
C LYS A 263 -3.87 -8.84 -27.12
N ASP A 264 -3.50 -7.84 -26.32
CA ASP A 264 -3.21 -6.50 -26.81
C ASP A 264 -1.69 -6.28 -26.86
N GLY A 265 -1.14 -6.28 -28.08
CA GLY A 265 0.14 -5.68 -28.52
C GLY A 265 1.45 -6.09 -27.85
N GLU A 266 1.49 -6.29 -26.53
CA GLU A 266 2.68 -6.56 -25.71
C GLU A 266 2.41 -7.45 -24.47
N SER A 267 1.14 -7.71 -24.10
CA SER A 267 0.82 -8.51 -22.89
C SER A 267 -0.52 -9.24 -22.99
N THR A 268 -0.64 -10.38 -22.31
CA THR A 268 -1.90 -11.13 -22.19
C THR A 268 -2.50 -10.92 -20.81
N ILE A 269 -3.76 -10.48 -20.75
CA ILE A 269 -4.51 -10.36 -19.49
C ILE A 269 -5.43 -11.58 -19.38
N THR A 270 -5.35 -12.30 -18.27
CA THR A 270 -6.17 -13.46 -17.94
C THR A 270 -7.00 -13.16 -16.70
N LEU A 271 -8.31 -13.37 -16.77
CA LEU A 271 -9.20 -13.34 -15.61
C LEU A 271 -9.48 -14.78 -15.14
N VAL A 272 -9.48 -14.99 -13.82
CA VAL A 272 -9.93 -16.22 -13.17
C VAL A 272 -11.07 -15.86 -12.22
N GLY A 273 -12.29 -16.34 -12.51
CA GLY A 273 -13.51 -16.09 -11.73
C GLY A 273 -14.62 -15.47 -12.57
N ASP A 274 -15.86 -15.50 -12.07
CA ASP A 274 -17.03 -15.00 -12.79
C ASP A 274 -17.41 -13.57 -12.36
N VAL A 275 -17.34 -12.65 -13.32
CA VAL A 275 -17.64 -11.22 -13.14
C VAL A 275 -18.80 -10.74 -14.01
N LYS A 276 -19.39 -11.62 -14.82
CA LYS A 276 -20.37 -11.24 -15.84
C LYS A 276 -21.65 -10.70 -15.20
N GLY A 277 -22.05 -9.49 -15.59
CA GLY A 277 -23.23 -8.80 -15.05
C GLY A 277 -23.12 -8.41 -13.56
N LYS A 278 -21.95 -8.53 -12.94
CA LYS A 278 -21.69 -8.16 -11.54
C LYS A 278 -21.00 -6.79 -11.45
N VAL A 279 -21.15 -6.15 -10.30
CA VAL A 279 -20.33 -4.97 -9.93
C VAL A 279 -18.94 -5.45 -9.52
N ALA A 280 -17.90 -5.06 -10.24
CA ALA A 280 -16.53 -5.46 -9.95
C ALA A 280 -15.85 -4.45 -9.01
N PHE A 281 -15.38 -4.91 -7.86
CA PHE A 281 -14.58 -4.14 -6.92
C PHE A 281 -13.10 -4.49 -7.12
N LEU A 282 -12.41 -3.77 -8.01
CA LEU A 282 -10.99 -3.96 -8.28
C LEU A 282 -10.16 -3.36 -7.14
N THR A 283 -9.58 -4.22 -6.29
CA THR A 283 -8.92 -3.79 -5.04
C THR A 283 -7.41 -3.99 -5.06
N ASP A 284 -6.68 -3.07 -4.42
CA ASP A 284 -5.23 -3.16 -4.16
C ASP A 284 -4.87 -2.38 -2.88
N ASP A 285 -3.64 -2.48 -2.35
CA ASP A 285 -3.24 -1.66 -1.20
C ASP A 285 -2.86 -0.23 -1.61
N ILE A 286 -2.17 -0.07 -2.74
CA ILE A 286 -1.61 1.21 -3.17
C ILE A 286 -1.96 1.47 -4.63
N ILE A 287 -2.50 2.65 -4.91
CA ILE A 287 -2.64 3.19 -6.26
C ILE A 287 -1.70 4.38 -6.46
N ASP A 288 -0.73 4.19 -7.35
CA ASP A 288 0.33 5.16 -7.65
C ASP A 288 0.24 5.59 -9.12
N SER A 289 0.69 4.72 -10.03
CA SER A 289 0.35 4.81 -11.45
C SER A 289 -0.89 3.94 -11.75
N VAL A 290 -1.72 4.42 -12.67
CA VAL A 290 -3.05 3.84 -12.90
C VAL A 290 -3.12 2.90 -14.10
N GLY A 291 -2.10 2.84 -14.95
CA GLY A 291 -2.15 2.09 -16.22
C GLY A 291 -2.64 0.65 -16.06
N THR A 292 -2.07 -0.11 -15.14
CA THR A 292 -2.51 -1.50 -14.90
C THR A 292 -3.93 -1.62 -14.35
N PHE A 293 -4.43 -0.60 -13.64
CA PHE A 293 -5.81 -0.59 -13.16
C PHE A 293 -6.78 -0.28 -14.30
N LEU A 294 -6.39 0.59 -15.23
CA LEU A 294 -7.19 0.92 -16.40
C LEU A 294 -7.28 -0.26 -17.37
N ASP A 295 -6.16 -0.92 -17.65
CA ASP A 295 -6.14 -2.14 -18.46
C ASP A 295 -7.06 -3.22 -17.87
N ALA A 296 -7.00 -3.40 -16.54
CA ALA A 296 -7.85 -4.34 -15.82
C ALA A 296 -9.33 -3.94 -15.87
N ALA A 297 -9.66 -2.66 -15.66
CA ALA A 297 -11.04 -2.16 -15.73
C ALA A 297 -11.63 -2.33 -17.14
N ASP A 298 -10.85 -1.99 -18.18
CA ASP A 298 -11.24 -2.19 -19.57
C ASP A 298 -11.47 -3.67 -19.89
N HIS A 299 -10.60 -4.56 -19.45
CA HIS A 299 -10.78 -6.00 -19.63
C HIS A 299 -12.05 -6.52 -18.94
N LEU A 300 -12.30 -6.10 -17.70
CA LEU A 300 -13.49 -6.49 -16.93
C LEU A 300 -14.79 -6.06 -17.62
N VAL A 301 -14.87 -4.82 -18.10
CA VAL A 301 -16.10 -4.29 -18.74
C VAL A 301 -16.23 -4.79 -20.17
N LYS A 302 -15.21 -4.58 -21.00
CA LYS A 302 -15.30 -4.77 -22.46
C LYS A 302 -15.24 -6.23 -22.89
N LYS A 303 -14.56 -7.09 -22.11
CA LYS A 303 -14.33 -8.50 -22.47
C LYS A 303 -15.06 -9.47 -21.56
N CYS A 304 -15.19 -9.14 -20.28
CA CYS A 304 -15.82 -10.01 -19.28
C CYS A 304 -17.26 -9.61 -18.93
N GLU A 305 -17.77 -8.53 -19.53
CA GLU A 305 -19.15 -8.05 -19.36
C GLU A 305 -19.52 -7.71 -17.90
N ALA A 306 -18.56 -7.20 -17.10
CA ALA A 306 -18.87 -6.62 -15.80
C ALA A 306 -19.74 -5.35 -15.95
N ASP A 307 -20.71 -5.14 -15.04
CA ASP A 307 -21.64 -4.00 -15.12
C ASP A 307 -20.90 -2.67 -14.91
N LYS A 308 -20.14 -2.58 -13.81
CA LYS A 308 -19.37 -1.39 -13.41
C LYS A 308 -18.11 -1.80 -12.66
N VAL A 309 -17.06 -1.00 -12.76
CA VAL A 309 -15.81 -1.21 -12.01
C VAL A 309 -15.60 -0.07 -11.00
N TYR A 310 -15.51 -0.44 -9.72
CA TYR A 310 -14.98 0.40 -8.66
C TYR A 310 -13.52 0.04 -8.46
N ILE A 311 -12.62 1.01 -8.56
CA ILE A 311 -11.23 0.83 -8.14
C ILE A 311 -11.14 1.23 -6.67
N ILE A 312 -10.66 0.36 -5.80
CA ILE A 312 -10.54 0.62 -4.36
C ILE A 312 -9.10 0.37 -3.92
N ALA A 313 -8.50 1.33 -3.22
CA ALA A 313 -7.21 1.12 -2.59
C ALA A 313 -7.12 1.80 -1.23
N THR A 314 -6.32 1.27 -0.31
CA THR A 314 -6.08 1.99 0.95
C THR A 314 -5.33 3.28 0.65
N HIS A 315 -4.19 3.21 -0.05
CA HIS A 315 -3.29 4.35 -0.23
C HIS A 315 -3.39 4.94 -1.64
N GLY A 316 -3.99 6.14 -1.72
CA GLY A 316 -4.07 6.93 -2.95
C GLY A 316 -2.86 7.83 -3.17
N VAL A 317 -1.72 7.29 -3.64
CA VAL A 317 -0.53 8.10 -3.99
C VAL A 317 -0.79 8.93 -5.25
N LEU A 318 -1.45 8.33 -6.25
CA LEU A 318 -2.01 9.00 -7.44
C LEU A 318 -1.03 9.97 -8.10
N SER A 319 0.16 9.49 -8.45
CA SER A 319 1.25 10.30 -9.00
C SER A 319 1.01 10.66 -10.48
N GLY A 320 1.71 11.70 -10.95
CA GLY A 320 1.61 12.14 -12.35
C GLY A 320 0.19 12.53 -12.77
N ASP A 321 -0.24 12.00 -13.91
CA ASP A 321 -1.54 12.25 -14.54
C ASP A 321 -2.62 11.22 -14.15
N ALA A 322 -2.40 10.47 -13.07
CA ALA A 322 -3.30 9.42 -12.59
C ALA A 322 -4.78 9.84 -12.55
N ILE A 323 -5.08 10.99 -11.94
CA ILE A 323 -6.44 11.51 -11.81
C ILE A 323 -7.09 11.75 -13.17
N LYS A 324 -6.37 12.40 -14.10
CA LYS A 324 -6.89 12.70 -15.44
C LYS A 324 -7.19 11.42 -16.22
N LYS A 325 -6.32 10.42 -16.10
CA LYS A 325 -6.49 9.12 -16.75
C LYS A 325 -7.68 8.33 -16.20
N ILE A 326 -7.90 8.38 -14.88
CA ILE A 326 -9.08 7.80 -14.23
C ILE A 326 -10.36 8.50 -14.71
N GLU A 327 -10.36 9.82 -14.74
CA GLU A 327 -11.52 10.59 -15.19
C GLU A 327 -11.88 10.25 -16.65
N ALA A 328 -10.88 10.15 -17.52
CA ALA A 328 -11.05 9.84 -18.94
C ALA A 328 -11.42 8.37 -19.26
N CYS A 329 -11.32 7.44 -18.30
CA CYS A 329 -11.61 6.02 -18.55
C CYS A 329 -13.08 5.69 -18.27
N ASP A 330 -13.86 5.40 -19.32
CA ASP A 330 -15.29 5.07 -19.20
C ASP A 330 -15.57 3.79 -18.41
N SER A 331 -14.66 2.82 -18.46
CA SER A 331 -14.79 1.55 -17.74
C SER A 331 -14.67 1.71 -16.22
N VAL A 332 -14.11 2.83 -15.73
CA VAL A 332 -14.00 3.12 -14.30
C VAL A 332 -15.20 3.96 -13.86
N TYR A 333 -16.01 3.40 -12.96
CA TYR A 333 -17.16 4.08 -12.39
C TYR A 333 -16.75 5.04 -11.27
N LYS A 334 -16.01 4.55 -10.27
CA LYS A 334 -15.45 5.34 -9.17
C LYS A 334 -14.07 4.85 -8.78
N LEU A 335 -13.24 5.78 -8.32
CA LEU A 335 -11.97 5.52 -7.64
C LEU A 335 -12.16 5.85 -6.16
N VAL A 336 -11.96 4.87 -5.29
CA VAL A 336 -12.16 4.98 -3.84
C VAL A 336 -10.82 4.77 -3.17
N VAL A 337 -10.36 5.77 -2.41
CA VAL A 337 -9.14 5.69 -1.63
C VAL A 337 -9.37 6.17 -0.20
N THR A 338 -8.46 5.91 0.73
CA THR A 338 -8.53 6.54 2.06
C THR A 338 -7.70 7.83 2.11
N ASN A 339 -7.92 8.64 3.13
CA ASN A 339 -7.07 9.80 3.42
C ASN A 339 -5.73 9.44 4.12
N THR A 340 -5.22 8.21 4.02
CA THR A 340 -3.89 7.81 4.55
C THR A 340 -2.72 8.53 3.88
N PHE A 341 -2.85 8.85 2.59
CA PHE A 341 -1.90 9.67 1.83
C PHE A 341 -2.55 11.04 1.55
N PRO A 342 -1.82 12.16 1.70
CA PRO A 342 -2.37 13.49 1.45
C PRO A 342 -2.67 13.68 -0.04
N ILE A 343 -3.94 13.98 -0.36
CA ILE A 343 -4.39 14.27 -1.72
C ILE A 343 -4.69 15.77 -1.82
N PRO A 344 -3.92 16.54 -2.60
CA PRO A 344 -4.15 17.97 -2.76
C PRO A 344 -5.56 18.28 -3.25
N LYS A 345 -6.14 19.37 -2.76
CA LYS A 345 -7.48 19.80 -3.13
C LYS A 345 -7.64 19.98 -4.65
N GLU A 346 -6.61 20.47 -5.35
CA GLU A 346 -6.70 20.62 -6.80
C GLU A 346 -6.86 19.26 -7.52
N LYS A 347 -6.32 18.16 -6.96
CA LYS A 347 -6.53 16.82 -7.52
C LYS A 347 -7.92 16.29 -7.21
N MET A 348 -8.47 16.60 -6.04
CA MET A 348 -9.84 16.21 -5.68
C MET A 348 -10.86 16.92 -6.58
N ASP A 349 -10.67 18.23 -6.81
CA ASP A 349 -11.56 19.04 -7.65
C ASP A 349 -11.50 18.66 -9.15
N GLN A 350 -10.45 17.95 -9.58
CA GLN A 350 -10.27 17.49 -10.97
C GLN A 350 -11.04 16.22 -11.32
N SER A 351 -11.62 15.51 -10.35
CA SER A 351 -12.29 14.23 -10.60
C SER A 351 -13.65 14.14 -9.96
N SER A 352 -14.65 13.85 -10.78
CA SER A 352 -15.97 13.47 -10.30
C SER A 352 -16.02 12.00 -9.84
N LYS A 353 -15.02 11.20 -10.21
CA LYS A 353 -14.90 9.78 -9.90
C LYS A 353 -14.18 9.48 -8.58
N LEU A 354 -13.35 10.39 -8.07
CA LEU A 354 -12.59 10.20 -6.84
C LEU A 354 -13.47 10.33 -5.59
N ILE A 355 -13.37 9.35 -4.70
CA ILE A 355 -13.99 9.31 -3.38
C ILE A 355 -12.88 9.05 -2.36
N VAL A 356 -12.85 9.85 -1.28
CA VAL A 356 -11.88 9.72 -0.20
C VAL A 356 -12.59 9.31 1.09
N ILE A 357 -12.29 8.12 1.60
CA ILE A 357 -12.78 7.59 2.86
C ILE A 357 -11.92 8.16 4.00
N ASP A 358 -12.58 8.70 5.03
CA ASP A 358 -11.90 9.20 6.22
C ASP A 358 -11.55 8.07 7.19
N ILE A 359 -10.26 7.88 7.47
CA ILE A 359 -9.76 6.91 8.46
C ILE A 359 -9.29 7.55 9.77
N SER A 360 -9.54 8.85 9.97
CA SER A 360 -9.14 9.56 11.18
C SER A 360 -9.79 8.98 12.45
N ASN A 361 -10.97 8.34 12.34
CA ASN A 361 -11.61 7.65 13.46
C ASN A 361 -10.79 6.44 13.92
N THR A 362 -10.42 5.58 12.98
CA THR A 362 -9.59 4.40 13.24
C THR A 362 -8.24 4.78 13.85
N LEU A 363 -7.60 5.84 13.35
CA LEU A 363 -6.34 6.34 13.91
C LEU A 363 -6.51 6.94 15.31
N ALA A 364 -7.55 7.75 15.52
CA ALA A 364 -7.85 8.32 16.83
C ALA A 364 -8.07 7.21 17.86
N GLU A 365 -8.83 6.19 17.51
CA GLU A 365 -9.13 5.08 18.40
C GLU A 365 -7.90 4.21 18.68
N ALA A 366 -7.04 3.98 17.67
CA ALA A 366 -5.76 3.30 17.87
C ALA A 366 -4.85 4.07 18.84
N ILE A 367 -4.76 5.40 18.70
CA ILE A 367 -4.01 6.27 19.63
C ILE A 367 -4.59 6.20 21.04
N ARG A 368 -5.92 6.31 21.18
CA ARG A 368 -6.62 6.25 22.47
C ARG A 368 -6.37 4.92 23.19
N ARG A 369 -6.49 3.80 22.47
CA ARG A 369 -6.27 2.45 23.00
C ARG A 369 -4.81 2.22 23.37
N THR A 370 -3.87 2.64 22.52
CA THR A 370 -2.42 2.60 22.80
C THR A 370 -2.07 3.39 24.07
N HIS A 371 -2.69 4.57 24.23
CA HIS A 371 -2.48 5.41 25.41
C HIS A 371 -3.00 4.74 26.68
N ASN A 372 -4.22 4.17 26.63
CA ASN A 372 -4.89 3.56 27.78
C ASN A 372 -4.44 2.11 28.08
N GLY A 373 -3.64 1.49 27.22
CA GLY A 373 -3.29 0.07 27.34
C GLY A 373 -4.44 -0.88 27.01
N GLU A 374 -5.38 -0.43 26.18
CA GLU A 374 -6.50 -1.23 25.69
C GLU A 374 -6.12 -1.98 24.41
N SER A 375 -6.84 -3.07 24.08
CA SER A 375 -6.54 -3.84 22.88
C SER A 375 -6.88 -3.08 21.61
N VAL A 376 -5.87 -2.85 20.77
CA VAL A 376 -5.99 -2.30 19.41
C VAL A 376 -6.52 -3.34 18.41
N SER A 377 -6.38 -4.64 18.71
CA SER A 377 -6.81 -5.73 17.80
C SER A 377 -8.30 -5.72 17.50
N TYR A 378 -9.11 -5.07 18.34
CA TYR A 378 -10.54 -4.85 18.08
C TYR A 378 -10.78 -4.16 16.73
N LEU A 379 -9.92 -3.21 16.38
CA LEU A 379 -10.01 -2.41 15.15
C LEU A 379 -9.67 -3.19 13.89
N PHE A 380 -9.09 -4.39 14.01
CA PHE A 380 -8.74 -5.19 12.84
C PHE A 380 -9.97 -5.78 12.15
N ASN A 381 -11.06 -5.99 12.90
CA ASN A 381 -12.29 -6.61 12.39
C ASN A 381 -13.52 -5.69 12.47
N HIS A 382 -13.40 -4.53 13.12
CA HIS A 382 -14.51 -3.60 13.31
C HIS A 382 -14.11 -2.22 12.84
N ALA A 383 -14.90 -1.65 11.93
CA ALA A 383 -14.88 -0.21 11.76
C ALA A 383 -15.59 0.43 12.97
N GLU A 384 -15.16 1.62 13.38
CA GLU A 384 -15.89 2.45 14.34
C GLU A 384 -16.62 3.58 13.62
#